data_AF-A0A2Z3JBM6-F1
#
_entry.id   AF-A0A2Z3JBM6-F1
#
_cell.length_a   1.000
_cell.length_b   1.000
_cell.length_c   1.000
_cell.angle_alpha   90.00
_cell.angle_beta   90.00
_cell.angle_gamma   90.00
#
_symmetry.space_group_name_H-M   'P 1'
#
loop_
_entity.id
_entity.type
_entity.pdbx_description
1 polymer ?
#
loop_
_entity_poly.entity_id
_entity_poly.type
_entity_poly.pdbx_seq_one_letter_code
_entity_poly.pdbx_strand_id
1 'polypeptide(L)'
;MNRLILSGVLLLGLASAGGAGPAPMAMTPASTPLRAEAALRDAAGQVLGRASFEQVDQGVRISLTVSGLTPGQHGLHIHEYGRCTPGVDPAVNAVVPFGGAGGHFDPGMSRNHATPQTDDNLGHGGDLPMVVVGADGNGSVSFVTQKVSLSGLTGVLNRSIVIHAKPDDYKTNPSGLSGARERCGVIQRLNFAARDYPLPGAQDFPEGVTYDARRGLIFTGSAATGDIYAVEASTGQTRLFSKGGALGRASALGLKLDSQDRLWVAGGASGAVSLLSPDGAPVATLMTPPSPDPYLNDLTITPDGSVYVTDSTRPMLWRVVPRSGQVPSTIEPWLDLGKTPIKYGPGINLNGIVATPDGRYLLTIQLNTGELWRIDTRSKAVHKVMGGLEHGDGLLLDGLTLYVARNADQVIAKVALSADYGRGQRMREEPVQGLRYPSTLTMIGSDLVSTQSQIDKLTGGTPETPFKLTRFGKF
;
A
#
# COMPACT_ATOMS: atom_id res chain seq x y z
N MET A 1 -60.19 27.19 74.54
CA MET A 1 -59.24 28.21 74.04
C MET A 1 -58.05 27.50 73.41
N ASN A 2 -57.74 27.87 72.17
CA ASN A 2 -56.42 27.79 71.52
C ASN A 2 -55.74 26.43 71.29
N ARG A 3 -55.84 25.96 70.02
CA ARG A 3 -54.76 25.84 69.01
C ARG A 3 -54.89 24.54 68.20
N LEU A 4 -55.21 24.69 66.91
CA LEU A 4 -55.11 23.64 65.90
C LEU A 4 -53.64 23.29 65.63
N ILE A 5 -53.31 22.01 65.63
CA ILE A 5 -52.12 21.45 64.98
C ILE A 5 -52.64 20.41 63.99
N LEU A 6 -52.44 20.67 62.69
CA LEU A 6 -52.70 19.72 61.60
C LEU A 6 -51.51 18.75 61.50
N SER A 7 -51.76 17.46 61.65
CA SER A 7 -50.83 16.38 61.32
C SER A 7 -51.02 15.99 59.85
N GLY A 8 -50.05 16.34 59.00
CA GLY A 8 -49.98 15.90 57.61
C GLY A 8 -49.32 14.53 57.48
N VAL A 9 -50.04 13.59 56.89
CA VAL A 9 -49.56 12.23 56.55
C VAL A 9 -48.71 12.30 55.28
N LEU A 10 -47.49 11.77 55.36
CA LEU A 10 -46.53 11.66 54.27
C LEU A 10 -46.88 10.43 53.40
N LEU A 11 -47.34 10.64 52.17
CA LEU A 11 -47.45 9.59 51.14
C LEU A 11 -46.12 9.49 50.37
N LEU A 12 -45.50 8.30 50.38
CA LEU A 12 -44.42 7.94 49.46
C LEU A 12 -45.01 7.65 48.08
N GLY A 13 -44.70 8.49 47.08
CA GLY A 13 -44.92 8.21 45.67
C GLY A 13 -43.67 7.56 45.06
N LEU A 14 -43.80 6.33 44.54
CA LEU A 14 -42.80 5.70 43.68
C LEU A 14 -42.77 6.41 42.31
N ALA A 15 -41.63 6.99 41.95
CA ALA A 15 -41.37 7.47 40.61
C ALA A 15 -40.85 6.32 39.73
N SER A 16 -41.65 5.91 38.74
CA SER A 16 -41.24 5.00 37.68
C SER A 16 -40.35 5.74 36.68
N ALA A 17 -39.06 5.41 36.64
CA ALA A 17 -38.12 5.88 35.62
C ALA A 17 -38.44 5.21 34.26
N GLY A 18 -38.78 6.03 33.26
CA GLY A 18 -38.94 5.58 31.88
C GLY A 18 -37.59 5.18 31.27
N GLY A 19 -37.52 3.95 30.76
CA GLY A 19 -36.35 3.43 30.04
C GLY A 19 -36.21 4.13 28.68
N ALA A 20 -35.07 4.79 28.47
CA ALA A 20 -34.62 5.20 27.15
C ALA A 20 -34.31 3.93 26.34
N GLY A 21 -35.09 3.66 25.29
CA GLY A 21 -34.79 2.60 24.33
C GLY A 21 -33.46 2.84 23.62
N PRO A 22 -32.80 1.78 23.10
CA PRO A 22 -31.55 1.93 22.39
C PRO A 22 -31.76 2.79 21.14
N ALA A 23 -30.93 3.83 21.00
CA ALA A 23 -30.90 4.65 19.80
C ALA A 23 -30.65 3.76 18.57
N PRO A 24 -31.33 3.98 17.44
CA PRO A 24 -31.10 3.21 16.22
C PRO A 24 -29.64 3.41 15.81
N MET A 25 -28.93 2.29 15.62
CA MET A 25 -27.58 2.29 15.05
C MET A 25 -27.66 2.97 13.69
N ALA A 26 -26.97 4.10 13.54
CA ALA A 26 -26.85 4.78 12.26
C ALA A 26 -26.27 3.78 11.24
N MET A 27 -27.08 3.42 10.24
CA MET A 27 -26.60 2.63 9.11
C MET A 27 -25.50 3.45 8.43
N THR A 28 -24.29 2.89 8.37
CA THR A 28 -23.21 3.45 7.56
C THR A 28 -23.73 3.65 6.14
N PRO A 29 -23.66 4.86 5.56
CA PRO A 29 -24.10 5.07 4.19
C PRO A 29 -23.33 4.10 3.27
N ALA A 30 -24.05 3.42 2.38
CA ALA A 30 -23.43 2.54 1.39
C ALA A 30 -22.35 3.34 0.64
N SER A 31 -21.12 2.85 0.66
CA SER A 31 -20.02 3.49 -0.06
C SER A 31 -20.37 3.59 -1.54
N THR A 32 -20.28 4.78 -2.13
CA THR A 32 -20.38 4.94 -3.59
C THR A 32 -19.47 3.93 -4.27
N PRO A 33 -19.95 3.13 -5.23
CA PRO A 33 -19.13 2.10 -5.86
C PRO A 33 -17.91 2.73 -6.51
N LEU A 34 -16.76 2.05 -6.38
CA LEU A 34 -15.54 2.46 -7.07
C LEU A 34 -15.80 2.41 -8.58
N ARG A 35 -15.34 3.44 -9.29
CA ARG A 35 -15.46 3.54 -10.74
C ARG A 35 -14.15 3.94 -11.37
N ALA A 36 -13.89 3.42 -12.56
CA ALA A 36 -12.73 3.76 -13.37
C ALA A 36 -13.11 3.85 -14.86
N GLU A 37 -12.26 4.49 -15.64
CA GLU A 37 -12.38 4.57 -17.09
C GLU A 37 -11.03 4.36 -17.77
N ALA A 38 -11.06 3.95 -19.04
CA ALA A 38 -9.90 3.91 -19.89
C ALA A 38 -10.26 4.51 -21.26
N ALA A 39 -9.56 5.57 -21.66
CA ALA A 39 -9.65 6.09 -23.02
C ALA A 39 -8.85 5.19 -23.96
N LEU A 40 -9.52 4.56 -24.93
CA LEU A 40 -8.91 3.60 -25.84
C LEU A 40 -8.28 4.33 -27.02
N ARG A 41 -6.96 4.22 -27.14
CA ARG A 41 -6.17 4.91 -28.15
C ARG A 41 -5.61 3.95 -29.18
N ASP A 42 -5.46 4.43 -30.41
CA ASP A 42 -4.67 3.75 -31.44
C ASP A 42 -3.17 4.08 -31.33
N ALA A 43 -2.35 3.50 -32.22
CA ALA A 43 -0.90 3.70 -32.21
C ALA A 43 -0.48 5.17 -32.50
N ALA A 44 -1.36 5.97 -33.11
CA ALA A 44 -1.17 7.40 -33.33
C ALA A 44 -1.60 8.25 -32.12
N GLY A 45 -2.17 7.63 -31.08
CA GLY A 45 -2.65 8.29 -29.86
C GLY A 45 -4.07 8.83 -29.95
N GLN A 46 -4.77 8.63 -31.08
CA GLN A 46 -6.15 9.06 -31.27
C GLN A 46 -7.08 8.24 -30.39
N VAL A 47 -7.94 8.91 -29.59
CA VAL A 47 -8.97 8.23 -28.80
C VAL A 47 -10.10 7.82 -29.72
N LEU A 48 -10.29 6.51 -29.87
CA LEU A 48 -11.30 5.90 -30.73
C LEU A 48 -12.23 4.97 -29.93
N GLY A 49 -12.32 5.17 -28.62
CA GLY A 49 -13.18 4.38 -27.76
C GLY A 49 -13.00 4.71 -26.28
N ARG A 50 -13.83 4.06 -25.46
CA ARG A 50 -13.77 4.16 -24.00
C ARG A 50 -14.22 2.84 -23.38
N ALA A 51 -13.54 2.44 -22.32
CA ALA A 51 -13.99 1.42 -21.41
C ALA A 51 -14.35 2.05 -20.06
N SER A 52 -15.41 1.56 -19.43
CA SER A 52 -15.85 1.95 -18.09
C SER A 52 -15.87 0.72 -17.19
N PHE A 53 -15.51 0.92 -15.93
CA PHE A 53 -15.40 -0.11 -14.91
C PHE A 53 -16.19 0.36 -13.68
N GLU A 54 -17.07 -0.48 -13.19
CA GLU A 54 -17.84 -0.22 -11.98
C GLU A 54 -17.74 -1.42 -11.05
N GLN A 55 -17.24 -1.20 -9.83
CA GLN A 55 -17.26 -2.22 -8.79
C GLN A 55 -18.71 -2.51 -8.40
N VAL A 56 -19.10 -3.78 -8.51
CA VAL A 56 -20.42 -4.29 -8.10
C VAL A 56 -20.23 -5.46 -7.12
N ASP A 57 -21.31 -5.91 -6.48
CA ASP A 57 -21.25 -6.96 -5.44
C ASP A 57 -20.60 -8.26 -5.94
N GLN A 58 -20.77 -8.60 -7.22
CA GLN A 58 -20.24 -9.81 -7.85
C GLN A 58 -19.09 -9.53 -8.84
N GLY A 59 -18.19 -8.61 -8.49
CA GLY A 59 -16.99 -8.31 -9.27
C GLY A 59 -17.04 -6.94 -9.95
N VAL A 60 -16.58 -6.86 -11.19
CA VAL A 60 -16.52 -5.59 -11.94
C VAL A 60 -17.39 -5.68 -13.19
N ARG A 61 -18.30 -4.72 -13.34
CA ARG A 61 -18.99 -4.47 -14.61
C ARG A 61 -18.05 -3.70 -15.52
N ILE A 62 -17.78 -4.26 -16.70
CA ILE A 62 -16.97 -3.65 -17.74
C ILE A 62 -17.87 -3.38 -18.94
N SER A 63 -17.92 -2.13 -19.39
CA SER A 63 -18.64 -1.72 -20.61
C SER A 63 -17.70 -0.92 -21.49
N LEU A 64 -17.62 -1.29 -22.77
CA LEU A 64 -16.66 -0.76 -23.73
C LEU A 64 -17.34 -0.43 -25.05
N THR A 65 -16.95 0.69 -25.65
CA THR A 65 -17.27 1.05 -27.04
C THR A 65 -16.01 1.44 -27.79
N VAL A 66 -15.91 1.07 -29.06
CA VAL A 66 -14.74 1.34 -29.92
C VAL A 66 -15.16 1.57 -31.36
N SER A 67 -14.36 2.33 -32.11
CA SER A 67 -14.52 2.60 -33.53
C SER A 67 -13.22 2.40 -34.32
N GLY A 68 -13.35 2.23 -35.64
CA GLY A 68 -12.23 2.14 -36.58
C GLY A 68 -11.48 0.81 -36.50
N LEU A 69 -12.16 -0.28 -36.13
CA LEU A 69 -11.64 -1.64 -36.20
C LEU A 69 -12.23 -2.35 -37.43
N THR A 70 -11.60 -3.45 -37.85
CA THR A 70 -12.15 -4.31 -38.89
C THR A 70 -13.43 -5.01 -38.41
N PRO A 71 -14.40 -5.33 -39.28
CA PRO A 71 -15.57 -6.10 -38.87
C PRO A 71 -15.17 -7.51 -38.38
N GLY A 72 -15.80 -7.97 -37.28
CA GLY A 72 -15.55 -9.30 -36.71
C GLY A 72 -15.37 -9.32 -35.19
N GLN A 73 -14.86 -10.44 -34.68
CA GLN A 73 -14.52 -10.60 -33.26
C GLN A 73 -13.07 -10.19 -33.00
N HIS A 74 -12.84 -9.55 -31.86
CA HIS A 74 -11.52 -9.08 -31.44
C HIS A 74 -11.26 -9.49 -29.98
N GLY A 75 -10.10 -10.08 -29.72
CA GLY A 75 -9.61 -10.40 -28.38
C GLY A 75 -9.54 -9.16 -27.49
N LEU A 76 -9.86 -9.33 -26.21
CA LEU A 76 -9.90 -8.26 -25.21
C LEU A 76 -9.22 -8.75 -23.94
N HIS A 77 -8.20 -8.03 -23.47
CA HIS A 77 -7.45 -8.43 -22.27
C HIS A 77 -7.14 -7.24 -21.37
N ILE A 78 -7.04 -7.50 -20.06
CA ILE A 78 -6.36 -6.60 -19.13
C ILE A 78 -4.90 -7.04 -19.01
N HIS A 79 -3.98 -6.11 -19.17
CA HIS A 79 -2.55 -6.33 -19.13
C HIS A 79 -1.91 -5.80 -17.85
N GLU A 80 -0.76 -6.37 -17.49
CA GLU A 80 -0.07 -6.12 -16.22
C GLU A 80 0.23 -4.63 -15.97
N TYR A 81 0.76 -3.92 -16.97
CA TYR A 81 1.23 -2.54 -16.78
C TYR A 81 0.26 -1.50 -17.33
N GLY A 82 0.18 -0.35 -16.65
CA GLY A 82 -0.60 0.83 -17.06
C GLY A 82 0.08 1.64 -18.16
N ARG A 83 0.52 1.00 -19.25
CA ARG A 83 1.34 1.64 -20.30
C ARG A 83 0.84 1.33 -21.70
N CYS A 84 0.32 2.35 -22.36
CA CYS A 84 -0.05 2.28 -23.77
C CYS A 84 1.03 2.86 -24.68
N THR A 85 2.28 2.44 -24.47
CA THR A 85 3.44 2.84 -25.31
C THR A 85 3.95 1.64 -26.12
N PRO A 86 4.66 1.87 -27.24
CA PRO A 86 5.44 0.82 -27.86
C PRO A 86 6.38 0.17 -26.86
N GLY A 87 6.62 -1.13 -27.02
CA GLY A 87 7.50 -1.90 -26.15
C GLY A 87 7.71 -3.31 -26.69
N VAL A 88 8.63 -4.04 -26.08
CA VAL A 88 8.89 -5.43 -26.46
C VAL A 88 7.71 -6.29 -26.03
N ASP A 89 7.09 -6.99 -26.97
CA ASP A 89 6.15 -8.06 -26.66
C ASP A 89 6.94 -9.36 -26.42
N PRO A 90 6.88 -9.95 -25.21
CA PRO A 90 7.63 -11.15 -24.89
C PRO A 90 7.27 -12.35 -25.77
N ALA A 91 6.04 -12.40 -26.31
CA ALA A 91 5.55 -13.54 -27.10
C ALA A 91 6.26 -13.65 -28.46
N VAL A 92 6.58 -12.50 -29.05
CA VAL A 92 7.19 -12.41 -30.39
C VAL A 92 8.60 -11.82 -30.37
N ASN A 93 9.07 -11.40 -29.19
CA ASN A 93 10.36 -10.77 -28.97
C ASN A 93 10.64 -9.59 -29.94
N ALA A 94 9.64 -8.75 -30.14
CA ALA A 94 9.70 -7.61 -31.05
C ALA A 94 9.02 -6.39 -30.44
N VAL A 95 9.46 -5.19 -30.84
CA VAL A 95 8.78 -3.95 -30.47
C VAL A 95 7.48 -3.85 -31.26
N VAL A 96 6.36 -3.81 -30.54
CA VAL A 96 5.02 -3.68 -31.11
C VAL A 96 4.30 -2.46 -30.54
N PRO A 97 3.29 -1.91 -31.24
CA PRO A 97 2.35 -0.97 -30.64
C PRO A 97 1.81 -1.54 -29.32
N PHE A 98 1.82 -0.73 -28.27
CA PHE A 98 1.34 -1.10 -26.93
C PHE A 98 2.05 -2.28 -26.25
N GLY A 99 3.24 -2.70 -26.71
CA GLY A 99 4.02 -3.73 -26.03
C GLY A 99 4.42 -3.34 -24.60
N GLY A 100 4.48 -2.04 -24.29
CA GLY A 100 4.75 -1.53 -22.94
C GLY A 100 3.73 -1.96 -21.89
N ALA A 101 2.52 -2.38 -22.30
CA ALA A 101 1.50 -2.92 -21.40
C ALA A 101 1.92 -4.26 -20.75
N GLY A 102 2.93 -4.95 -21.31
CA GLY A 102 3.38 -6.24 -20.81
C GLY A 102 2.47 -7.40 -21.21
N GLY A 103 2.55 -8.50 -20.45
CA GLY A 103 1.66 -9.67 -20.59
C GLY A 103 0.28 -9.44 -20.01
N HIS A 104 -0.57 -10.48 -20.02
CA HIS A 104 -1.89 -10.42 -19.39
C HIS A 104 -1.73 -10.29 -17.86
N PHE A 105 -2.69 -9.63 -17.23
CA PHE A 105 -2.76 -9.57 -15.77
C PHE A 105 -3.08 -10.95 -15.21
N ASP A 106 -2.18 -11.49 -14.39
CA ASP A 106 -2.24 -12.86 -13.86
C ASP A 106 -2.05 -12.88 -12.34
N PRO A 107 -3.03 -12.40 -11.56
CA PRO A 107 -2.91 -12.32 -10.11
C PRO A 107 -2.80 -13.71 -9.44
N GLY A 108 -3.37 -14.75 -10.05
CA GLY A 108 -3.27 -16.14 -9.57
C GLY A 108 -1.99 -16.86 -10.00
N MET A 109 -1.11 -16.20 -10.77
CA MET A 109 0.13 -16.78 -11.29
C MET A 109 -0.08 -18.10 -12.06
N SER A 110 -1.22 -18.22 -12.76
CA SER A 110 -1.59 -19.39 -13.56
C SER A 110 -0.61 -19.64 -14.72
N ARG A 111 -0.01 -18.55 -15.24
CA ARG A 111 0.82 -18.52 -16.45
C ARG A 111 0.14 -19.17 -17.66
N ASN A 112 -1.19 -19.16 -17.68
CA ASN A 112 -1.97 -19.86 -18.67
C ASN A 112 -3.12 -18.99 -19.19
N HIS A 113 -3.24 -18.93 -20.50
CA HIS A 113 -4.38 -18.34 -21.17
C HIS A 113 -5.58 -19.27 -21.11
N ALA A 114 -6.77 -18.74 -20.85
CA ALA A 114 -7.98 -19.55 -20.75
C ALA A 114 -9.26 -18.78 -21.11
N THR A 115 -10.41 -19.40 -20.88
CA THR A 115 -11.71 -18.75 -21.08
C THR A 115 -11.93 -17.65 -20.02
N PRO A 116 -12.80 -16.66 -20.30
CA PRO A 116 -13.11 -15.61 -19.32
C PRO A 116 -13.81 -16.10 -18.06
N GLN A 117 -14.26 -17.36 -18.01
CA GLN A 117 -14.89 -18.00 -16.86
C GLN A 117 -13.94 -18.92 -16.08
N THR A 118 -12.74 -19.19 -16.60
CA THR A 118 -11.75 -20.01 -15.92
C THR A 118 -11.21 -19.26 -14.70
N ASP A 119 -11.15 -19.94 -13.55
CA ASP A 119 -10.60 -19.45 -12.29
C ASP A 119 -9.18 -18.89 -12.44
N ASP A 120 -8.85 -17.85 -11.67
CA ASP A 120 -7.56 -17.12 -11.77
C ASP A 120 -6.34 -17.99 -11.46
N ASN A 121 -6.51 -19.12 -10.76
CA ASN A 121 -5.41 -20.07 -10.52
C ASN A 121 -5.13 -20.98 -11.72
N LEU A 122 -6.01 -20.99 -12.72
CA LEU A 122 -5.95 -21.85 -13.91
C LEU A 122 -5.89 -21.07 -15.23
N GLY A 123 -6.26 -19.79 -15.21
CA GLY A 123 -6.22 -18.87 -16.33
C GLY A 123 -5.89 -17.45 -15.89
N HIS A 124 -5.37 -16.60 -16.77
CA HIS A 124 -5.05 -15.22 -16.40
C HIS A 124 -6.31 -14.46 -15.94
N GLY A 125 -6.19 -13.66 -14.89
CA GLY A 125 -7.28 -12.77 -14.43
C GLY A 125 -7.73 -11.76 -15.50
N GLY A 126 -6.82 -11.40 -16.41
CA GLY A 126 -7.05 -10.47 -17.50
C GLY A 126 -7.73 -11.03 -18.75
N ASP A 127 -8.08 -12.33 -18.81
CA ASP A 127 -8.76 -12.91 -19.97
C ASP A 127 -10.26 -12.53 -19.97
N LEU A 128 -10.74 -11.80 -20.99
CA LEU A 128 -12.08 -11.20 -21.03
C LEU A 128 -12.90 -11.64 -22.26
N PRO A 129 -14.24 -11.51 -22.24
CA PRO A 129 -15.06 -11.70 -23.43
C PRO A 129 -14.65 -10.77 -24.58
N MET A 130 -14.51 -11.34 -25.78
CA MET A 130 -14.24 -10.61 -27.02
C MET A 130 -15.24 -9.48 -27.30
N VAL A 131 -14.77 -8.45 -28.00
CA VAL A 131 -15.63 -7.41 -28.58
C VAL A 131 -16.05 -7.79 -30.00
N VAL A 132 -17.31 -7.54 -30.35
CA VAL A 132 -17.84 -7.72 -31.70
C VAL A 132 -17.93 -6.36 -32.39
N VAL A 133 -17.33 -6.25 -33.57
CA VAL A 133 -17.29 -5.05 -34.40
C VAL A 133 -18.15 -5.25 -35.65
N GLY A 134 -19.05 -4.32 -35.92
CA GLY A 134 -19.94 -4.31 -37.07
C GLY A 134 -19.26 -3.88 -38.38
N ALA A 135 -20.02 -3.93 -39.48
CA ALA A 135 -19.52 -3.58 -40.81
C ALA A 135 -19.15 -2.08 -40.94
N ASP A 136 -19.70 -1.24 -40.08
CA ASP A 136 -19.40 0.20 -39.96
C ASP A 136 -18.11 0.48 -39.16
N GLY A 137 -17.43 -0.56 -38.69
CA GLY A 137 -16.19 -0.47 -37.91
C GLY A 137 -16.40 -0.09 -36.44
N ASN A 138 -17.64 -0.11 -35.95
CA ASN A 138 -17.97 0.17 -34.56
C ASN A 138 -18.25 -1.11 -33.78
N GLY A 139 -17.81 -1.16 -32.53
CA GLY A 139 -18.02 -2.31 -31.64
C GLY A 139 -18.37 -1.89 -30.23
N SER A 140 -19.09 -2.78 -29.54
CA SER A 140 -19.42 -2.59 -28.12
C SER A 140 -19.51 -3.93 -27.40
N VAL A 141 -19.17 -3.95 -26.12
CA VAL A 141 -19.33 -5.12 -25.25
C VAL A 141 -19.66 -4.66 -23.83
N SER A 142 -20.47 -5.44 -23.11
CA SER A 142 -20.77 -5.21 -21.70
C SER A 142 -20.96 -6.52 -20.97
N PHE A 143 -20.23 -6.72 -19.87
CA PHE A 143 -20.28 -7.95 -19.07
C PHE A 143 -19.88 -7.67 -17.62
N VAL A 144 -20.07 -8.67 -16.75
CA VAL A 144 -19.56 -8.67 -15.37
C VAL A 144 -18.56 -9.82 -15.24
N THR A 145 -17.43 -9.57 -14.60
CA THR A 145 -16.42 -10.60 -14.30
C THR A 145 -16.04 -10.57 -12.83
N GLN A 146 -15.84 -11.75 -12.24
CA GLN A 146 -15.38 -11.95 -10.86
C GLN A 146 -13.86 -12.09 -10.74
N LYS A 147 -13.16 -12.22 -11.88
CA LYS A 147 -11.71 -12.41 -11.97
C LYS A 147 -10.90 -11.16 -11.61
N VAL A 148 -11.55 -10.00 -11.59
CA VAL A 148 -10.90 -8.71 -11.32
C VAL A 148 -11.72 -7.86 -10.37
N SER A 149 -11.02 -6.93 -9.71
CA SER A 149 -11.56 -5.96 -8.77
C SER A 149 -10.95 -4.58 -9.04
N LEU A 150 -11.53 -3.51 -8.51
CA LEU A 150 -10.93 -2.17 -8.48
C LEU A 150 -10.06 -1.94 -7.23
N SER A 151 -9.88 -2.96 -6.40
CA SER A 151 -9.02 -2.95 -5.21
C SER A 151 -8.52 -4.37 -4.89
N GLY A 152 -7.52 -4.50 -4.01
CA GLY A 152 -7.05 -5.81 -3.56
C GLY A 152 -6.11 -6.49 -4.55
N LEU A 153 -5.85 -7.76 -4.29
CA LEU A 153 -4.91 -8.63 -5.04
C LEU A 153 -5.28 -8.75 -6.54
N THR A 154 -6.57 -8.77 -6.87
CA THR A 154 -7.07 -8.82 -8.26
C THR A 154 -7.36 -7.41 -8.83
N GLY A 155 -6.79 -6.38 -8.21
CA GLY A 155 -6.97 -4.96 -8.55
C GLY A 155 -6.45 -4.59 -9.94
N VAL A 156 -7.29 -3.91 -10.75
CA VAL A 156 -6.95 -3.48 -12.12
C VAL A 156 -6.73 -1.97 -12.29
N LEU A 157 -6.77 -1.20 -11.20
CA LEU A 157 -6.43 0.22 -11.28
C LEU A 157 -4.95 0.41 -11.71
N ASN A 158 -4.73 1.40 -12.57
CA ASN A 158 -3.44 1.68 -13.21
C ASN A 158 -2.85 0.51 -14.00
N ARG A 159 -3.70 -0.44 -14.44
CA ARG A 159 -3.38 -1.44 -15.48
C ARG A 159 -3.90 -0.96 -16.83
N SER A 160 -3.70 -1.73 -17.89
CA SER A 160 -4.24 -1.37 -19.21
C SER A 160 -5.23 -2.40 -19.71
N ILE A 161 -6.21 -1.95 -20.50
CA ILE A 161 -7.11 -2.80 -21.28
C ILE A 161 -6.71 -2.69 -22.76
N VAL A 162 -6.58 -3.82 -23.44
CA VAL A 162 -6.08 -3.93 -24.81
C VAL A 162 -7.09 -4.68 -25.67
N ILE A 163 -7.39 -4.12 -26.85
CA ILE A 163 -8.14 -4.80 -27.91
C ILE A 163 -7.13 -5.27 -28.95
N HIS A 164 -7.26 -6.52 -29.37
CA HIS A 164 -6.39 -7.16 -30.34
C HIS A 164 -7.01 -7.24 -31.74
N ALA A 165 -6.20 -7.54 -32.76
CA ALA A 165 -6.59 -7.51 -34.18
C ALA A 165 -7.48 -8.69 -34.62
N LYS A 166 -7.44 -9.83 -33.91
CA LYS A 166 -8.08 -11.09 -34.28
C LYS A 166 -8.94 -11.63 -33.14
N PRO A 167 -9.83 -12.61 -33.41
CA PRO A 167 -10.53 -13.34 -32.37
C PRO A 167 -9.56 -14.06 -31.45
N ASP A 168 -9.98 -14.20 -30.20
CA ASP A 168 -9.34 -14.99 -29.16
C ASP A 168 -9.85 -16.45 -29.22
N ASP A 169 -8.93 -17.42 -29.25
CA ASP A 169 -9.24 -18.86 -29.21
C ASP A 169 -9.45 -19.42 -27.80
N TYR A 170 -9.28 -18.59 -26.76
CA TYR A 170 -9.39 -18.88 -25.33
C TYR A 170 -8.51 -20.04 -24.83
N LYS A 171 -7.41 -20.32 -25.52
CA LYS A 171 -6.57 -21.50 -25.23
C LYS A 171 -5.08 -21.28 -25.43
N THR A 172 -4.67 -20.63 -26.50
CA THR A 172 -3.27 -20.60 -26.91
C THR A 172 -2.50 -19.54 -26.13
N ASN A 173 -1.41 -19.92 -25.48
CA ASN A 173 -0.57 -18.96 -24.79
C ASN A 173 0.18 -18.02 -25.76
N PRO A 174 0.44 -16.75 -25.37
CA PRO A 174 -0.03 -16.11 -24.13
C PRO A 174 -1.37 -15.38 -24.28
N SER A 175 -1.91 -15.24 -25.50
CA SER A 175 -3.00 -14.30 -25.83
C SER A 175 -4.05 -14.83 -26.80
N GLY A 176 -4.22 -16.15 -26.85
CA GLY A 176 -5.24 -16.84 -27.64
C GLY A 176 -5.17 -16.62 -29.14
N LEU A 177 -3.96 -16.42 -29.68
CA LEU A 177 -3.73 -16.06 -31.10
C LEU A 177 -4.44 -14.77 -31.56
N SER A 178 -4.79 -13.88 -30.63
CA SER A 178 -5.53 -12.64 -30.90
C SER A 178 -4.77 -11.63 -31.77
N GLY A 179 -3.47 -11.84 -32.01
CA GLY A 179 -2.68 -11.01 -32.93
C GLY A 179 -2.28 -9.65 -32.37
N ALA A 180 -2.05 -8.69 -33.27
CA ALA A 180 -1.52 -7.36 -32.93
C ALA A 180 -2.43 -6.59 -31.96
N ARG A 181 -1.84 -5.69 -31.16
CA ARG A 181 -2.55 -4.82 -30.22
C ARG A 181 -3.04 -3.59 -30.97
N GLU A 182 -4.36 -3.44 -31.12
CA GLU A 182 -5.00 -2.41 -31.94
C GLU A 182 -5.42 -1.18 -31.14
N ARG A 183 -5.90 -1.38 -29.92
CA ARG A 183 -6.27 -0.29 -29.00
C ARG A 183 -5.74 -0.56 -27.61
N CYS A 184 -5.37 0.49 -26.90
CA CYS A 184 -4.97 0.39 -25.50
C CYS A 184 -5.52 1.59 -24.71
N GLY A 185 -5.97 1.34 -23.49
CA GLY A 185 -6.29 2.40 -22.52
C GLY A 185 -5.82 2.03 -21.12
N VAL A 186 -5.27 3.01 -20.39
CA VAL A 186 -4.91 2.83 -18.97
C VAL A 186 -6.17 3.01 -18.12
N ILE A 187 -6.42 2.07 -17.21
CA ILE A 187 -7.58 2.04 -16.32
C ILE A 187 -7.34 3.02 -15.18
N GLN A 188 -8.02 4.16 -15.24
CA GLN A 188 -7.87 5.25 -14.30
C GLN A 188 -9.13 5.41 -13.45
N ARG A 189 -8.96 5.47 -12.13
CA ARG A 189 -10.07 5.75 -11.22
C ARG A 189 -10.69 7.12 -11.49
N LEU A 190 -12.01 7.18 -11.46
CA LEU A 190 -12.76 8.42 -11.57
C LEU A 190 -12.75 9.20 -10.25
N ASN A 191 -12.78 10.53 -10.34
CA ASN A 191 -12.87 11.45 -9.22
C ASN A 191 -11.77 11.26 -8.16
N PHE A 192 -10.59 10.84 -8.59
CA PHE A 192 -9.44 10.64 -7.72
C PHE A 192 -8.23 11.38 -8.29
N ALA A 193 -7.53 12.11 -7.44
CA ALA A 193 -6.33 12.84 -7.80
C ALA A 193 -5.15 12.30 -6.99
N ALA A 194 -4.09 11.94 -7.69
CA ALA A 194 -2.81 11.59 -7.11
C ALA A 194 -1.67 12.16 -7.96
N ARG A 195 -0.53 12.34 -7.33
CA ARG A 195 0.70 12.80 -7.97
C ARG A 195 1.81 11.79 -7.71
N ASP A 196 2.39 11.29 -8.78
CA ASP A 196 3.55 10.42 -8.70
C ASP A 196 4.86 11.22 -8.63
N TYR A 197 5.80 10.75 -7.83
CA TYR A 197 7.18 11.20 -7.75
C TYR A 197 8.08 10.06 -8.25
N PRO A 198 8.50 10.08 -9.52
CA PRO A 198 9.34 9.03 -10.08
C PRO A 198 10.74 9.05 -9.46
N LEU A 199 11.29 7.87 -9.28
CA LEU A 199 12.66 7.64 -8.84
C LEU A 199 13.53 7.24 -10.04
N PRO A 200 14.81 7.64 -10.06
CA PRO A 200 15.63 7.57 -11.27
C PRO A 200 16.22 6.18 -11.56
N GLY A 201 16.36 5.31 -10.57
CA GLY A 201 17.02 4.02 -10.74
C GLY A 201 16.07 2.87 -11.06
N ALA A 202 16.59 1.91 -11.82
CA ALA A 202 15.85 0.74 -12.29
C ALA A 202 15.72 -0.37 -11.23
N GLN A 203 16.32 -0.19 -10.06
CA GLN A 203 16.28 -1.13 -8.92
C GLN A 203 16.05 -0.36 -7.61
N ASP A 204 15.26 0.70 -7.64
CA ASP A 204 15.13 1.58 -6.48
C ASP A 204 14.30 0.95 -5.36
N PHE A 205 13.28 0.13 -5.65
CA PHE A 205 12.44 -0.55 -4.63
C PHE A 205 12.21 0.28 -3.35
N PRO A 206 11.52 1.44 -3.46
CA PRO A 206 11.40 2.38 -2.36
C PRO A 206 10.62 1.73 -1.22
N GLU A 207 11.27 1.55 -0.07
CA GLU A 207 10.67 0.83 1.06
C GLU A 207 10.31 1.81 2.18
N GLY A 208 11.28 2.52 2.73
CA GLY A 208 11.04 3.55 3.74
C GLY A 208 10.67 4.91 3.15
N VAL A 209 9.87 5.69 3.88
CA VAL A 209 9.62 7.10 3.54
C VAL A 209 9.47 7.97 4.80
N THR A 210 10.00 9.19 4.76
CA THR A 210 9.79 10.20 5.81
C THR A 210 9.85 11.61 5.21
N TYR A 211 9.31 12.61 5.92
CA TYR A 211 9.19 13.98 5.43
C TYR A 211 9.90 14.97 6.36
N ASP A 212 10.82 15.75 5.80
CA ASP A 212 11.44 16.93 6.41
C ASP A 212 10.59 18.15 6.05
N ALA A 213 9.67 18.51 6.93
CA ALA A 213 8.80 19.67 6.75
C ALA A 213 9.57 21.00 6.69
N ARG A 214 10.74 21.07 7.33
CA ARG A 214 11.51 22.30 7.44
C ARG A 214 12.27 22.61 6.15
N ARG A 215 12.71 21.57 5.43
CA ARG A 215 13.36 21.69 4.11
C ARG A 215 12.43 21.43 2.93
N GLY A 216 11.22 20.92 3.18
CA GLY A 216 10.29 20.52 2.12
C GLY A 216 10.73 19.29 1.34
N LEU A 217 11.48 18.38 1.98
CA LEU A 217 12.05 17.19 1.34
C LEU A 217 11.39 15.91 1.84
N ILE A 218 11.07 15.01 0.92
CA ILE A 218 10.71 13.62 1.21
C ILE A 218 11.96 12.78 1.06
N PHE A 219 12.30 12.00 2.07
CA PHE A 219 13.37 11.00 1.96
C PHE A 219 12.76 9.63 1.75
N THR A 220 13.34 8.85 0.85
CA THR A 220 12.97 7.44 0.65
C THR A 220 14.21 6.56 0.48
N GLY A 221 14.17 5.36 1.03
CA GLY A 221 15.27 4.39 1.00
C GLY A 221 15.01 3.27 0.00
N SER A 222 16.08 2.74 -0.60
CA SER A 222 16.03 1.56 -1.47
C SER A 222 16.26 0.28 -0.69
N ALA A 223 15.31 -0.66 -0.77
CA ALA A 223 15.49 -2.02 -0.23
C ALA A 223 16.59 -2.82 -0.95
N ALA A 224 16.86 -2.52 -2.22
CA ALA A 224 17.79 -3.29 -3.05
C ALA A 224 19.23 -2.76 -3.00
N THR A 225 19.41 -1.43 -2.98
CA THR A 225 20.74 -0.82 -3.10
C THR A 225 21.22 -0.14 -1.81
N GLY A 226 20.30 0.16 -0.88
CA GLY A 226 20.60 0.98 0.29
C GLY A 226 20.78 2.48 -0.03
N ASP A 227 20.50 2.91 -1.25
CA ASP A 227 20.47 4.33 -1.60
C ASP A 227 19.36 5.07 -0.84
N ILE A 228 19.62 6.33 -0.52
CA ILE A 228 18.62 7.26 -0.02
C ILE A 228 18.42 8.35 -1.07
N TYR A 229 17.19 8.56 -1.49
CA TYR A 229 16.79 9.66 -2.36
C TYR A 229 16.14 10.78 -1.55
N ALA A 230 16.39 12.02 -1.95
CA ALA A 230 15.64 13.18 -1.52
C ALA A 230 14.77 13.67 -2.68
N VAL A 231 13.47 13.85 -2.43
CA VAL A 231 12.49 14.35 -3.39
C VAL A 231 11.96 15.67 -2.86
N GLU A 232 12.03 16.73 -3.67
CA GLU A 232 11.40 18.00 -3.33
C GLU A 232 9.87 17.87 -3.40
N ALA A 233 9.16 18.09 -2.29
CA ALA A 233 7.73 17.79 -2.21
C ALA A 233 6.86 18.66 -3.16
N SER A 234 7.30 19.88 -3.45
CA SER A 234 6.63 20.85 -4.31
C SER A 234 6.81 20.53 -5.80
N THR A 235 8.04 20.26 -6.24
CA THR A 235 8.40 20.10 -7.66
C THR A 235 8.44 18.64 -8.09
N GLY A 236 8.68 17.71 -7.16
CA GLY A 236 8.95 16.30 -7.43
C GLY A 236 10.37 16.05 -7.95
N GLN A 237 11.27 17.04 -7.90
CA GLN A 237 12.66 16.86 -8.30
C GLN A 237 13.34 15.88 -7.34
N THR A 238 13.84 14.78 -7.90
CA THR A 238 14.52 13.72 -7.16
C THR A 238 16.04 13.84 -7.32
N ARG A 239 16.78 13.67 -6.23
CA ARG A 239 18.25 13.54 -6.24
C ARG A 239 18.70 12.42 -5.32
N LEU A 240 19.82 11.79 -5.66
CA LEU A 240 20.50 10.91 -4.71
C LEU A 240 21.00 11.75 -3.53
N PHE A 241 20.59 11.37 -2.32
CA PHE A 241 20.97 12.06 -1.08
C PHE A 241 22.15 11.37 -0.40
N SER A 242 22.12 10.03 -0.33
CA SER A 242 23.21 9.24 0.23
C SER A 242 23.31 7.91 -0.51
N LYS A 243 24.50 7.60 -1.02
CA LYS A 243 24.74 6.35 -1.74
C LYS A 243 24.80 5.17 -0.77
N GLY A 244 24.20 4.05 -1.15
CA GLY A 244 24.32 2.76 -0.48
C GLY A 244 25.75 2.22 -0.49
N GLY A 245 25.98 1.14 0.26
CA GLY A 245 27.29 0.49 0.44
C GLY A 245 28.21 1.21 1.44
N ALA A 246 28.04 2.51 1.66
CA ALA A 246 28.81 3.24 2.67
C ALA A 246 28.58 2.66 4.07
N LEU A 247 29.68 2.36 4.78
CA LEU A 247 29.68 1.65 6.08
C LEU A 247 28.82 0.35 6.08
N GLY A 248 28.72 -0.33 4.93
CA GLY A 248 28.02 -1.61 4.79
C GLY A 248 26.50 -1.52 4.64
N ARG A 249 25.92 -0.33 4.41
CA ARG A 249 24.46 -0.18 4.20
C ARG A 249 24.02 -0.80 2.87
N ALA A 250 23.61 -2.06 2.90
CA ALA A 250 23.17 -2.82 1.73
C ALA A 250 21.67 -2.63 1.39
N SER A 251 20.87 -2.21 2.36
CA SER A 251 19.45 -1.86 2.17
C SER A 251 19.09 -0.65 3.04
N ALA A 252 18.00 0.01 2.68
CA ALA A 252 17.43 1.12 3.42
C ALA A 252 15.92 0.93 3.51
N LEU A 253 15.48 0.33 4.61
CA LEU A 253 14.08 0.02 4.90
C LEU A 253 13.43 1.17 5.67
N GLY A 254 12.91 0.98 6.88
CA GLY A 254 12.31 2.05 7.68
C GLY A 254 13.22 3.28 7.88
N LEU A 255 12.66 4.47 7.62
CA LEU A 255 13.32 5.78 7.73
C LEU A 255 12.60 6.65 8.77
N LYS A 256 13.36 7.36 9.63
CA LYS A 256 12.85 8.48 10.45
C LYS A 256 13.89 9.57 10.63
N LEU A 257 13.44 10.81 10.68
CA LEU A 257 14.25 11.97 11.07
C LEU A 257 14.17 12.18 12.57
N ASP A 258 15.30 12.46 13.20
CA ASP A 258 15.32 12.95 14.57
C ASP A 258 15.23 14.48 14.65
N SER A 259 15.17 15.02 15.87
CA SER A 259 15.08 16.47 16.11
C SER A 259 16.31 17.27 15.67
N GLN A 260 17.39 16.60 15.25
CA GLN A 260 18.61 17.20 14.71
C GLN A 260 18.68 17.05 13.19
N ASP A 261 17.59 16.63 12.55
CA ASP A 261 17.48 16.36 11.11
C ASP A 261 18.43 15.27 10.61
N ARG A 262 18.86 14.38 11.51
CA ARG A 262 19.63 13.20 11.14
C ARG A 262 18.68 12.10 10.74
N LEU A 263 19.07 11.32 9.72
CA LEU A 263 18.24 10.24 9.19
C LEU A 263 18.66 8.91 9.80
N TRP A 264 17.72 8.25 10.48
CA TRP A 264 17.83 6.90 10.99
C TRP A 264 17.26 5.93 9.96
N VAL A 265 18.01 4.86 9.68
CA VAL A 265 17.69 3.90 8.61
C VAL A 265 17.83 2.47 9.13
N ALA A 266 16.75 1.69 9.05
CA ALA A 266 16.78 0.26 9.32
C ALA A 266 17.42 -0.49 8.13
N GLY A 267 18.35 -1.41 8.42
CA GLY A 267 19.21 -2.05 7.42
C GLY A 267 18.79 -3.47 7.01
N GLY A 268 17.59 -3.92 7.35
CA GLY A 268 17.05 -5.21 6.96
C GLY A 268 17.95 -6.38 7.37
N ALA A 269 18.29 -7.21 6.38
CA ALA A 269 19.12 -8.41 6.49
C ALA A 269 20.53 -8.17 7.04
N SER A 270 21.01 -6.91 7.06
CA SER A 270 22.31 -6.59 7.65
C SER A 270 22.29 -6.63 9.19
N GLY A 271 21.11 -6.60 9.82
CA GLY A 271 20.99 -6.47 11.27
C GLY A 271 21.50 -5.14 11.82
N ALA A 272 21.61 -4.12 10.96
CA ALA A 272 22.20 -2.82 11.26
C ALA A 272 21.15 -1.69 11.28
N VAL A 273 21.44 -0.64 12.05
CA VAL A 273 20.78 0.66 11.95
C VAL A 273 21.83 1.70 11.57
N SER A 274 21.63 2.40 10.45
CA SER A 274 22.51 3.49 10.04
C SER A 274 21.97 4.84 10.52
N LEU A 275 22.88 5.72 10.90
CA LEU A 275 22.61 7.13 11.21
C LEU A 275 23.34 8.01 10.20
N LEU A 276 22.61 8.89 9.51
CA LEU A 276 23.16 9.85 8.56
C LEU A 276 23.03 11.26 9.10
N SER A 277 24.03 12.09 8.83
CA SER A 277 23.99 13.52 9.11
C SER A 277 22.96 14.22 8.21
N PRO A 278 22.60 15.48 8.51
CA PRO A 278 21.58 16.19 7.75
C PRO A 278 21.94 16.48 6.29
N ASP A 279 23.20 16.34 5.91
CA ASP A 279 23.73 16.43 4.53
C ASP A 279 23.92 15.05 3.86
N GLY A 280 23.63 13.95 4.57
CA GLY A 280 23.62 12.59 4.04
C GLY A 280 24.90 11.78 4.24
N ALA A 281 25.88 12.34 4.95
CA ALA A 281 27.10 11.62 5.30
C ALA A 281 26.82 10.55 6.39
N PRO A 282 27.42 9.35 6.30
CA PRO A 282 27.30 8.36 7.37
C PRO A 282 27.95 8.85 8.67
N VAL A 283 27.20 8.77 9.78
CA VAL A 283 27.65 9.15 11.13
C VAL A 283 27.97 7.92 11.97
N ALA A 284 27.09 6.91 11.95
CA ALA A 284 27.26 5.68 12.70
C ALA A 284 26.52 4.51 12.05
N THR A 285 27.00 3.31 12.33
CA THR A 285 26.30 2.04 12.07
C THR A 285 26.22 1.26 13.36
N LEU A 286 25.01 0.96 13.82
CA LEU A 286 24.73 0.22 15.04
C LEU A 286 24.38 -1.22 14.68
N MET A 287 25.13 -2.18 15.19
CA MET A 287 24.91 -3.60 14.91
C MET A 287 24.19 -4.26 16.07
N THR A 288 23.15 -5.03 15.75
CA THR A 288 22.61 -6.01 16.71
C THR A 288 23.59 -7.18 16.89
N PRO A 289 23.47 -7.96 17.98
CA PRO A 289 24.22 -9.19 18.14
C PRO A 289 24.07 -10.12 16.92
N PRO A 290 25.12 -10.88 16.57
CA PRO A 290 25.08 -11.80 15.44
C PRO A 290 23.87 -12.74 15.48
N SER A 291 23.29 -12.99 14.32
CA SER A 291 22.18 -13.90 14.13
C SER A 291 22.31 -14.56 12.75
N PRO A 292 21.82 -15.80 12.58
CA PRO A 292 21.75 -16.42 11.25
C PRO A 292 20.76 -15.70 10.32
N ASP A 293 19.79 -14.96 10.86
CA ASP A 293 18.73 -14.33 10.08
C ASP A 293 18.23 -13.04 10.78
N PRO A 294 19.05 -11.99 10.91
CA PRO A 294 18.59 -10.72 11.46
C PRO A 294 17.79 -9.96 10.40
N TYR A 295 16.65 -9.36 10.75
CA TYR A 295 15.90 -8.55 9.79
C TYR A 295 15.31 -7.30 10.45
N LEU A 296 16.10 -6.22 10.54
CA LEU A 296 15.63 -4.95 11.11
C LEU A 296 14.80 -4.18 10.09
N ASN A 297 13.50 -4.05 10.34
CA ASN A 297 12.55 -3.66 9.30
C ASN A 297 12.14 -2.19 9.37
N ASP A 298 11.47 -1.79 10.46
CA ASP A 298 11.05 -0.40 10.66
C ASP A 298 11.55 0.14 12.00
N LEU A 299 11.52 1.47 12.13
CA LEU A 299 11.88 2.17 13.35
C LEU A 299 10.99 3.39 13.61
N THR A 300 10.87 3.72 14.88
CA THR A 300 10.20 4.94 15.35
C THR A 300 11.04 5.64 16.41
N ILE A 301 10.84 6.95 16.55
CA ILE A 301 11.54 7.79 17.52
C ILE A 301 10.50 8.35 18.48
N THR A 302 10.69 8.12 19.78
CA THR A 302 9.84 8.71 20.83
C THR A 302 10.27 10.14 21.16
N PRO A 303 9.42 10.97 21.79
CA PRO A 303 9.74 12.37 22.09
C PRO A 303 10.99 12.60 22.96
N ASP A 304 11.40 11.60 23.74
CA ASP A 304 12.64 11.61 24.53
C ASP A 304 13.91 11.32 23.68
N GLY A 305 13.74 11.08 22.38
CA GLY A 305 14.80 10.74 21.44
C GLY A 305 15.14 9.26 21.36
N SER A 306 14.53 8.39 22.19
CA SER A 306 14.77 6.95 22.09
C SER A 306 14.28 6.41 20.74
N VAL A 307 15.06 5.53 20.12
CA VAL A 307 14.72 4.89 18.84
C VAL A 307 14.36 3.44 19.12
N TYR A 308 13.18 3.00 18.67
CA TYR A 308 12.72 1.62 18.76
C TYR A 308 12.70 0.99 17.38
N VAL A 309 13.19 -0.23 17.26
CA VAL A 309 13.42 -0.90 15.97
C VAL A 309 12.83 -2.30 16.00
N THR A 310 11.99 -2.61 15.02
CA THR A 310 11.40 -3.95 14.85
C THR A 310 12.39 -4.91 14.20
N ASP A 311 12.30 -6.17 14.61
CA ASP A 311 13.00 -7.27 13.99
C ASP A 311 11.97 -8.29 13.49
N SER A 312 11.90 -8.49 12.17
CA SER A 312 10.84 -9.27 11.55
C SER A 312 11.03 -10.78 11.67
N THR A 313 12.23 -11.23 12.00
CA THR A 313 12.59 -12.66 12.04
C THR A 313 13.00 -13.10 13.45
N ARG A 314 13.61 -12.22 14.24
CA ARG A 314 13.86 -12.46 15.67
C ARG A 314 12.72 -11.86 16.51
N PRO A 315 12.18 -12.57 17.51
CA PRO A 315 11.16 -12.03 18.40
C PRO A 315 11.76 -11.06 19.42
N MET A 316 12.30 -9.94 18.94
CA MET A 316 12.97 -8.91 19.73
C MET A 316 12.58 -7.52 19.22
N LEU A 317 12.21 -6.63 20.13
CA LEU A 317 12.22 -5.20 19.88
C LEU A 317 13.52 -4.62 20.42
N TRP A 318 14.24 -3.90 19.57
CA TRP A 318 15.50 -3.27 19.90
C TRP A 318 15.31 -1.80 20.25
N ARG A 319 16.25 -1.24 21.03
CA ARG A 319 16.23 0.18 21.39
C ARG A 319 17.61 0.80 21.27
N VAL A 320 17.64 2.06 20.86
CA VAL A 320 18.78 2.97 21.01
C VAL A 320 18.35 4.11 21.90
N VAL A 321 19.15 4.46 22.90
CA VAL A 321 18.92 5.64 23.76
C VAL A 321 20.03 6.64 23.46
N PRO A 322 19.78 7.65 22.61
CA PRO A 322 20.78 8.67 22.31
C PRO A 322 21.15 9.45 23.58
N ARG A 323 22.44 9.71 23.77
CA ARG A 323 22.92 10.61 24.81
C ARG A 323 23.21 11.97 24.19
N SER A 324 22.78 13.03 24.87
CA SER A 324 22.99 14.40 24.39
C SER A 324 24.48 14.65 24.09
N GLY A 325 24.75 15.21 22.91
CA GLY A 325 26.11 15.51 22.44
C GLY A 325 26.97 14.29 22.07
N GLN A 326 26.43 13.07 22.10
CA GLN A 326 27.17 11.86 21.75
C GLN A 326 26.56 11.18 20.53
N VAL A 327 27.43 10.67 19.66
CA VAL A 327 27.03 9.75 18.60
C VAL A 327 26.67 8.41 19.26
N PRO A 328 25.46 7.88 19.04
CA PRO A 328 25.09 6.57 19.54
C PRO A 328 26.06 5.49 19.04
N SER A 329 26.43 4.55 19.90
CA SER A 329 27.39 3.48 19.58
C SER A 329 26.82 2.08 19.79
N THR A 330 25.67 1.94 20.43
CA THR A 330 25.06 0.65 20.75
C THR A 330 23.56 0.64 20.48
N ILE A 331 23.07 -0.50 20.00
CA ILE A 331 21.66 -0.88 20.00
C ILE A 331 21.48 -2.05 20.96
N GLU A 332 20.51 -1.96 21.86
CA GLU A 332 20.31 -2.93 22.95
C GLU A 332 18.99 -3.69 22.81
N PRO A 333 18.92 -4.96 23.25
CA PRO A 333 17.66 -5.68 23.31
C PRO A 333 16.74 -5.00 24.34
N TRP A 334 15.54 -4.62 23.94
CA TRP A 334 14.61 -3.90 24.82
C TRP A 334 13.47 -4.78 25.31
N LEU A 335 12.84 -5.55 24.41
CA LEU A 335 11.74 -6.45 24.77
C LEU A 335 11.84 -7.75 23.98
N ASP A 336 12.02 -8.84 24.72
CA ASP A 336 11.91 -10.22 24.21
C ASP A 336 10.42 -10.53 23.96
N LEU A 337 10.02 -10.47 22.69
CA LEU A 337 8.64 -10.67 22.27
C LEU A 337 8.20 -12.13 22.40
N GLY A 338 9.15 -13.08 22.46
CA GLY A 338 8.87 -14.50 22.71
C GLY A 338 8.25 -14.75 24.09
N LYS A 339 8.44 -13.82 25.02
CA LYS A 339 7.84 -13.82 26.37
C LYS A 339 6.54 -13.03 26.45
N THR A 340 5.99 -12.60 25.33
CA THR A 340 4.76 -11.81 25.25
C THR A 340 3.64 -12.59 24.56
N PRO A 341 2.40 -12.03 24.51
CA PRO A 341 1.32 -12.63 23.73
C PRO A 341 1.58 -12.66 22.22
N ILE A 342 2.51 -11.84 21.69
CA ILE A 342 2.89 -11.83 20.27
C ILE A 342 3.52 -13.19 19.91
N LYS A 343 3.07 -13.81 18.82
CA LYS A 343 3.56 -15.11 18.35
C LYS A 343 4.18 -14.99 16.98
N TYR A 344 5.49 -15.15 16.92
CA TYR A 344 6.20 -15.20 15.66
C TYR A 344 5.94 -16.53 14.95
N GLY A 345 5.71 -16.46 13.65
CA GLY A 345 5.58 -17.59 12.75
C GLY A 345 6.52 -17.47 11.55
N PRO A 346 6.39 -18.35 10.54
CA PRO A 346 7.13 -18.24 9.30
C PRO A 346 6.93 -16.88 8.59
N GLY A 347 7.95 -16.44 7.85
CA GLY A 347 7.92 -15.19 7.09
C GLY A 347 8.21 -13.94 7.93
N ILE A 348 7.77 -12.79 7.42
CA ILE A 348 7.98 -11.48 8.04
C ILE A 348 6.91 -11.24 9.13
N ASN A 349 7.34 -11.07 10.37
CA ASN A 349 6.47 -10.86 11.54
C ASN A 349 6.28 -9.36 11.84
N LEU A 350 6.73 -8.87 13.02
CA LEU A 350 6.64 -7.44 13.34
C LEU A 350 7.35 -6.64 12.25
N ASN A 351 6.64 -5.63 11.76
CA ASN A 351 7.10 -4.79 10.68
C ASN A 351 6.95 -3.32 11.08
N GLY A 352 5.94 -2.61 10.58
CA GLY A 352 5.78 -1.19 10.83
C GLY A 352 5.62 -0.86 12.31
N ILE A 353 6.18 0.28 12.73
CA ILE A 353 6.11 0.75 14.11
C ILE A 353 5.98 2.28 14.19
N VAL A 354 5.08 2.75 15.07
CA VAL A 354 4.91 4.18 15.37
C VAL A 354 4.76 4.41 16.88
N ALA A 355 5.33 5.50 17.38
CA ALA A 355 5.13 5.95 18.74
C ALA A 355 3.90 6.85 18.87
N THR A 356 3.22 6.80 20.01
CA THR A 356 2.21 7.81 20.36
C THR A 356 2.88 9.17 20.63
N PRO A 357 2.15 10.29 20.48
CA PRO A 357 2.74 11.63 20.64
C PRO A 357 3.39 11.89 22.00
N ASP A 358 2.92 11.21 23.05
CA ASP A 358 3.47 11.28 24.42
C ASP A 358 4.60 10.25 24.68
N GLY A 359 4.92 9.41 23.69
CA GLY A 359 5.90 8.32 23.79
C GLY A 359 5.49 7.18 24.74
N ARG A 360 4.27 7.16 25.24
CA ARG A 360 3.82 6.15 26.21
C ARG A 360 3.61 4.78 25.56
N TYR A 361 3.13 4.76 24.32
CA TYR A 361 2.86 3.51 23.62
C TYR A 361 3.59 3.45 22.29
N LEU A 362 3.97 2.24 21.92
CA LEU A 362 4.35 1.86 20.57
C LEU A 362 3.18 1.09 19.96
N LEU A 363 2.77 1.46 18.75
CA LEU A 363 1.88 0.67 17.93
C LEU A 363 2.71 -0.04 16.86
N THR A 364 2.53 -1.35 16.72
CA THR A 364 3.27 -2.15 15.75
C THR A 364 2.40 -3.23 15.15
N ILE A 365 2.59 -3.50 13.85
CA ILE A 365 1.82 -4.46 13.08
C ILE A 365 2.66 -5.72 12.81
N GLN A 366 2.03 -6.89 12.90
CA GLN A 366 2.57 -8.13 12.36
C GLN A 366 2.10 -8.33 10.92
N LEU A 367 3.02 -8.32 9.96
CA LEU A 367 2.68 -8.39 8.54
C LEU A 367 1.97 -9.71 8.18
N ASN A 368 2.49 -10.84 8.65
CA ASN A 368 1.97 -12.17 8.33
C ASN A 368 0.58 -12.47 8.92
N THR A 369 0.19 -11.83 10.03
CA THR A 369 -1.09 -12.11 10.72
C THR A 369 -2.07 -10.95 10.66
N GLY A 370 -1.62 -9.75 10.31
CA GLY A 370 -2.43 -8.54 10.34
C GLY A 370 -2.86 -8.11 11.74
N GLU A 371 -2.16 -8.56 12.78
CA GLU A 371 -2.45 -8.19 14.16
C GLU A 371 -1.72 -6.90 14.53
N LEU A 372 -2.48 -5.90 14.97
CA LEU A 372 -1.97 -4.64 15.49
C LEU A 372 -1.83 -4.74 17.00
N TRP A 373 -0.66 -4.34 17.51
CA TRP A 373 -0.29 -4.43 18.92
C TRP A 373 0.04 -3.07 19.49
N ARG A 374 -0.29 -2.87 20.77
CA ARG A 374 0.10 -1.74 21.61
C ARG A 374 1.07 -2.24 22.66
N ILE A 375 2.24 -1.59 22.77
CA ILE A 375 3.27 -1.89 23.78
C ILE A 375 3.49 -0.65 24.63
N ASP A 376 3.29 -0.75 25.94
CA ASP A 376 3.58 0.36 26.88
C ASP A 376 5.10 0.47 27.12
N THR A 377 5.69 1.64 26.87
CA THR A 377 7.15 1.84 26.90
C THR A 377 7.74 1.80 28.30
N ARG A 378 6.91 1.89 29.35
CA ARG A 378 7.36 1.89 30.75
C ARG A 378 7.23 0.51 31.37
N SER A 379 6.04 -0.07 31.29
CA SER A 379 5.71 -1.36 31.89
C SER A 379 6.04 -2.56 31.00
N LYS A 380 6.25 -2.31 29.70
CA LYS A 380 6.40 -3.34 28.65
C LYS A 380 5.16 -4.23 28.49
N ALA A 381 4.00 -3.78 28.98
CA ALA A 381 2.74 -4.50 28.79
C ALA A 381 2.35 -4.49 27.30
N VAL A 382 2.00 -5.67 26.78
CA VAL A 382 1.65 -5.90 25.37
C VAL A 382 0.18 -6.27 25.26
N HIS A 383 -0.55 -5.53 24.43
CA HIS A 383 -1.99 -5.71 24.22
C HIS A 383 -2.31 -5.74 22.73
N LYS A 384 -3.16 -6.69 22.30
CA LYS A 384 -3.71 -6.69 20.95
C LYS A 384 -4.74 -5.56 20.83
N VAL A 385 -4.58 -4.72 19.81
CA VAL A 385 -5.47 -3.60 19.49
C VAL A 385 -6.60 -4.06 18.58
N MET A 386 -6.26 -4.81 17.53
CA MET A 386 -7.19 -5.41 16.57
C MET A 386 -6.49 -6.46 15.69
N GLY A 387 -7.26 -7.18 14.88
CA GLY A 387 -6.77 -7.96 13.73
C GLY A 387 -7.44 -7.47 12.42
N GLY A 388 -7.34 -8.25 11.34
CA GLY A 388 -7.96 -7.91 10.06
C GLY A 388 -7.20 -6.83 9.28
N LEU A 389 -5.87 -6.78 9.45
CA LEU A 389 -4.96 -5.90 8.70
C LEU A 389 -3.88 -6.75 8.02
N GLU A 390 -4.26 -7.89 7.46
CA GLU A 390 -3.34 -8.81 6.77
C GLU A 390 -2.49 -8.04 5.75
N HIS A 391 -1.23 -8.44 5.60
CA HIS A 391 -0.26 -7.75 4.73
C HIS A 391 0.04 -6.30 5.16
N GLY A 392 -0.31 -5.93 6.40
CA GLY A 392 0.00 -4.62 6.98
C GLY A 392 1.49 -4.44 7.20
N ASP A 393 2.02 -3.35 6.65
CA ASP A 393 3.44 -3.05 6.55
C ASP A 393 3.74 -1.78 7.36
N GLY A 394 4.13 -0.68 6.72
CA GLY A 394 4.38 0.61 7.35
C GLY A 394 3.14 1.27 7.95
N LEU A 395 3.37 2.00 9.04
CA LEU A 395 2.36 2.65 9.86
C LEU A 395 2.56 4.18 9.90
N LEU A 396 1.45 4.92 9.91
CA LEU A 396 1.44 6.37 10.10
C LEU A 396 0.31 6.76 11.06
N LEU A 397 0.66 7.41 12.17
CA LEU A 397 -0.29 7.88 13.18
C LEU A 397 -0.57 9.39 13.04
N ASP A 398 -1.84 9.75 12.89
CA ASP A 398 -2.37 11.13 12.91
C ASP A 398 -3.44 11.25 14.01
N GLY A 399 -3.02 11.67 15.20
CA GLY A 399 -3.88 11.74 16.38
C GLY A 399 -4.40 10.36 16.80
N LEU A 400 -5.69 10.12 16.58
CA LEU A 400 -6.37 8.83 16.82
C LEU A 400 -6.70 8.09 15.50
N THR A 401 -6.14 8.54 14.39
CA THR A 401 -6.25 7.87 13.09
C THR A 401 -4.92 7.19 12.79
N LEU A 402 -4.96 5.89 12.53
CA LEU A 402 -3.81 5.15 12.03
C LEU A 402 -4.03 4.79 10.57
N TYR A 403 -3.08 5.14 9.72
CA TYR A 403 -3.03 4.66 8.36
C TYR A 403 -2.02 3.51 8.26
N VAL A 404 -2.41 2.46 7.54
CA VAL A 404 -1.63 1.22 7.38
C VAL A 404 -1.47 0.96 5.89
N ALA A 405 -0.23 0.88 5.41
CA ALA A 405 0.05 0.36 4.08
C ALA A 405 -0.19 -1.16 4.10
N ARG A 406 -1.12 -1.65 3.27
CA ARG A 406 -1.34 -3.10 3.11
C ARG A 406 -0.75 -3.51 1.76
N ASN A 407 0.40 -4.16 1.81
CA ASN A 407 1.28 -4.26 0.66
C ASN A 407 0.71 -5.16 -0.46
N ALA A 408 0.48 -6.44 -0.19
CA ALA A 408 -0.08 -7.37 -1.16
C ALA A 408 -1.52 -6.98 -1.55
N ASP A 409 -2.30 -6.44 -0.60
CA ASP A 409 -3.65 -5.96 -0.86
C ASP A 409 -3.70 -4.66 -1.68
N GLN A 410 -2.57 -3.97 -1.89
CA GLN A 410 -2.46 -2.77 -2.72
C GLN A 410 -3.39 -1.62 -2.28
N VAL A 411 -3.62 -1.48 -0.97
CA VAL A 411 -4.49 -0.46 -0.39
C VAL A 411 -3.81 0.25 0.79
N ILE A 412 -4.30 1.45 1.09
CA ILE A 412 -4.07 2.09 2.39
C ILE A 412 -5.32 1.90 3.24
N ALA A 413 -5.18 1.29 4.41
CA ALA A 413 -6.27 1.15 5.37
C ALA A 413 -6.27 2.31 6.37
N LYS A 414 -7.44 2.86 6.67
CA LYS A 414 -7.67 3.83 7.74
C LYS A 414 -8.31 3.14 8.93
N VAL A 415 -7.68 3.29 10.09
CA VAL A 415 -8.12 2.73 11.37
C VAL A 415 -8.42 3.87 12.35
N ALA A 416 -9.61 3.89 12.92
CA ALA A 416 -9.93 4.72 14.07
C ALA A 416 -9.51 4.02 15.35
N LEU A 417 -8.77 4.72 16.21
CA LEU A 417 -8.25 4.19 17.47
C LEU A 417 -9.00 4.78 18.66
N SER A 418 -9.15 4.00 19.73
CA SER A 418 -9.64 4.52 21.00
C SER A 418 -8.65 5.50 21.62
N ALA A 419 -9.12 6.38 22.52
CA ALA A 419 -8.29 7.41 23.15
C ALA A 419 -7.07 6.87 23.92
N ASP A 420 -7.14 5.62 24.40
CA ASP A 420 -6.03 4.93 25.06
C ASP A 420 -5.18 4.10 24.09
N TYR A 421 -5.49 4.10 22.79
CA TYR A 421 -4.89 3.30 21.74
C TYR A 421 -5.07 1.77 21.92
N GLY A 422 -5.96 1.33 22.80
CA GLY A 422 -6.15 -0.08 23.15
C GLY A 422 -7.10 -0.85 22.24
N ARG A 423 -7.87 -0.16 21.41
CA ARG A 423 -8.83 -0.74 20.45
C ARG A 423 -8.75 0.00 19.12
N GLY A 424 -8.96 -0.72 18.03
CA GLY A 424 -9.01 -0.17 16.69
C GLY A 424 -10.23 -0.65 15.90
N GLN A 425 -10.73 0.18 14.99
CA GLN A 425 -11.76 -0.16 14.03
C GLN A 425 -11.30 0.26 12.63
N ARG A 426 -11.28 -0.69 11.69
CA ARG A 426 -10.99 -0.39 10.27
C ARG A 426 -12.19 0.36 9.69
N MET A 427 -11.97 1.59 9.26
CA MET A 427 -13.02 2.50 8.79
C MET A 427 -13.20 2.42 7.28
N ARG A 428 -12.08 2.42 6.54
CA ARG A 428 -12.06 2.45 5.09
C ARG A 428 -10.75 1.91 4.57
N GLU A 429 -10.78 1.37 3.36
CA GLU A 429 -9.61 1.06 2.57
C GLU A 429 -9.66 1.85 1.28
N GLU A 430 -8.48 2.28 0.85
CA GLU A 430 -8.35 3.12 -0.32
C GLU A 430 -7.32 2.49 -1.26
N PRO A 431 -7.75 1.88 -2.39
CA PRO A 431 -6.81 1.42 -3.43
C PRO A 431 -6.09 2.58 -4.13
N VAL A 432 -6.44 3.83 -3.83
CA VAL A 432 -5.83 5.04 -4.38
C VAL A 432 -6.01 5.03 -5.91
N GLN A 433 -4.98 4.62 -6.63
CA GLN A 433 -4.93 4.49 -8.08
C GLN A 433 -4.24 3.17 -8.45
N GLY A 434 -4.44 2.10 -7.67
CA GLY A 434 -3.75 0.81 -7.85
C GLY A 434 -2.27 0.89 -7.48
N LEU A 435 -1.98 1.13 -6.21
CA LEU A 435 -0.61 1.16 -5.69
C LEU A 435 0.09 -0.17 -5.95
N ARG A 436 1.33 -0.13 -6.43
CA ARG A 436 2.16 -1.33 -6.61
C ARG A 436 2.91 -1.66 -5.32
N TYR A 437 2.36 -2.59 -4.56
CA TYR A 437 2.96 -3.13 -3.33
C TYR A 437 3.41 -2.02 -2.36
N PRO A 438 2.49 -1.17 -1.85
CA PRO A 438 2.86 -0.07 -0.96
C PRO A 438 3.46 -0.62 0.34
N SER A 439 4.67 -0.18 0.71
CA SER A 439 5.35 -0.67 1.91
C SER A 439 5.18 0.29 3.09
N THR A 440 5.12 1.60 2.86
CA THR A 440 4.95 2.56 3.96
C THR A 440 4.44 3.91 3.46
N LEU A 441 4.19 4.82 4.39
CA LEU A 441 3.66 6.15 4.09
C LEU A 441 4.07 7.21 5.10
N THR A 442 4.08 8.45 4.64
CA THR A 442 4.30 9.66 5.45
C THR A 442 3.26 10.73 5.14
N MET A 443 3.23 11.80 5.91
CA MET A 443 2.24 12.88 5.80
C MET A 443 2.89 14.19 5.37
N ILE A 444 2.22 14.93 4.47
CA ILE A 444 2.57 16.28 4.04
C ILE A 444 1.31 17.15 4.10
N GLY A 445 1.15 17.91 5.19
CA GLY A 445 -0.05 18.70 5.40
C GLY A 445 -1.32 17.82 5.46
N SER A 446 -2.25 18.03 4.54
CA SER A 446 -3.47 17.21 4.40
C SER A 446 -3.30 15.95 3.54
N ASP A 447 -2.10 15.73 3.00
CA ASP A 447 -1.86 14.67 2.03
C ASP A 447 -1.03 13.55 2.65
N LEU A 448 -1.20 12.36 2.09
CA LEU A 448 -0.38 11.18 2.36
C LEU A 448 0.56 10.96 1.17
N VAL A 449 1.75 10.45 1.44
CA VAL A 449 2.69 9.97 0.43
C VAL A 449 3.04 8.54 0.74
N SER A 450 2.69 7.62 -0.15
CA SER A 450 3.00 6.19 -0.04
C SER A 450 4.14 5.82 -0.98
N THR A 451 4.99 4.89 -0.57
CA THR A 451 5.88 4.18 -1.50
C THR A 451 5.07 3.27 -2.42
N GLN A 452 5.62 2.97 -3.61
CA GLN A 452 5.23 1.84 -4.45
C GLN A 452 6.45 0.92 -4.60
N SER A 453 6.65 0.08 -3.60
CA SER A 453 7.93 -0.60 -3.39
C SER A 453 8.18 -1.70 -4.40
N GLN A 454 7.13 -2.42 -4.81
CA GLN A 454 7.23 -3.65 -5.62
C GLN A 454 8.20 -4.68 -5.03
N ILE A 455 8.36 -4.73 -3.70
CA ILE A 455 9.30 -5.66 -3.05
C ILE A 455 8.96 -7.14 -3.29
N ASP A 456 7.72 -7.45 -3.70
CA ASP A 456 7.34 -8.77 -4.21
C ASP A 456 8.13 -9.19 -5.46
N LYS A 457 8.71 -8.22 -6.18
CA LYS A 457 9.56 -8.43 -7.35
C LYS A 457 11.06 -8.40 -7.05
N LEU A 458 11.46 -8.20 -5.79
CA LEU A 458 12.87 -8.02 -5.41
C LEU A 458 13.73 -9.26 -5.68
N THR A 459 13.18 -10.45 -5.44
CA THR A 459 13.88 -11.74 -5.58
C THR A 459 13.50 -12.49 -6.86
N GLY A 460 12.61 -11.93 -7.69
CA GLY A 460 12.18 -12.52 -8.94
C GLY A 460 11.00 -11.79 -9.59
N GLY A 461 10.89 -11.88 -10.91
CA GLY A 461 9.91 -11.14 -11.70
C GLY A 461 10.47 -9.85 -12.29
N THR A 462 9.61 -9.04 -12.91
CA THR A 462 10.00 -7.77 -13.56
C THR A 462 9.23 -6.64 -12.91
N PRO A 463 9.88 -5.69 -12.21
CA PRO A 463 9.19 -4.54 -11.65
C PRO A 463 8.84 -3.52 -12.73
N GLU A 464 7.80 -2.74 -12.46
CA GLU A 464 7.42 -1.57 -13.25
C GLU A 464 8.39 -0.39 -12.98
N THR A 465 9.00 0.18 -14.03
CA THR A 465 9.97 1.30 -13.92
C THR A 465 9.55 2.56 -14.70
N PRO A 466 9.67 3.79 -14.18
CA PRO A 466 10.36 4.13 -12.94
C PRO A 466 9.56 3.69 -11.71
N PHE A 467 10.28 3.33 -10.65
CA PHE A 467 9.71 3.25 -9.31
C PHE A 467 9.21 4.64 -8.90
N LYS A 468 8.34 4.71 -7.90
CA LYS A 468 7.71 5.96 -7.53
C LYS A 468 7.20 5.99 -6.09
N LEU A 469 7.04 7.21 -5.60
CA LEU A 469 6.16 7.53 -4.48
C LEU A 469 4.87 8.14 -5.03
N THR A 470 3.75 7.98 -4.34
CA THR A 470 2.46 8.55 -4.76
C THR A 470 1.86 9.39 -3.65
N ARG A 471 1.61 10.65 -3.95
CA ARG A 471 0.93 11.62 -3.09
C ARG A 471 -0.54 11.70 -3.41
N PHE A 472 -1.39 11.67 -2.39
CA PHE A 472 -2.85 11.76 -2.51
C PHE A 472 -3.46 12.39 -1.25
N GLY A 473 -4.67 12.94 -1.38
CA GLY A 473 -5.36 13.55 -0.24
C GLY A 473 -5.74 12.50 0.81
N LYS A 474 -5.65 12.87 2.10
CA LYS A 474 -6.15 11.99 3.17
C LYS A 474 -7.66 11.78 3.07
N PHE A 475 -8.12 10.61 3.50
CA PHE A 475 -9.52 10.18 3.54
C PHE A 475 -9.90 9.75 4.94
#